data_AF-A0A395J2Q3-F1
#
_entry.id   AF-A0A395J2Q3-F1
#
_cell.length_a   1.000
_cell.length_b   1.000
_cell.length_c   1.000
_cell.angle_alpha   90.00
_cell.angle_beta   90.00
_cell.angle_gamma   90.00
#
_symmetry.space_group_name_H-M   'P 1'
#
loop_
_entity.id
_entity.type
_entity.pdbx_description
1 polymer ?
#
loop_
_entity_poly.entity_id
_entity_poly.type
_entity_poly.pdbx_seq_one_letter_code
_entity_poly.pdbx_strand_id
1 'polypeptide(L)'
;MAKSAGWRRCYKCRTLVELSQGCSHITCRCKAQFCYICGAVWDPSVGCPNYCNGEEMLERRRLEEEQRIAEEEKAKVAREEAEKAEAAERAAAEERTRRDNTLNALRARQINERDRFLRF
;
A
#
# COMPACT_ATOMS: atom_id res chain seq x y z
N MET A 1 -5.11 18.41 -8.44
CA MET A 1 -6.36 17.85 -9.01
C MET A 1 -6.90 16.81 -8.04
N ALA A 2 -7.89 17.18 -7.21
CA ALA A 2 -8.46 16.31 -6.18
C ALA A 2 -9.53 15.38 -6.77
N LYS A 3 -9.13 14.29 -7.42
CA LYS A 3 -10.04 13.39 -8.16
C LYS A 3 -9.82 11.90 -7.87
N SER A 4 -9.69 11.51 -6.60
CA SER A 4 -9.62 10.07 -6.24
C SER A 4 -9.53 9.87 -4.72
N ALA A 5 -10.38 10.56 -3.98
CA ALA A 5 -10.58 10.22 -2.58
C ALA A 5 -12.07 9.91 -2.48
N GLY A 6 -12.44 8.78 -1.87
CA GLY A 6 -13.80 8.25 -1.72
C GLY A 6 -14.79 9.16 -0.96
N TRP A 7 -14.59 10.47 -0.97
CA TRP A 7 -15.24 11.47 -0.14
C TRP A 7 -15.97 12.50 -0.99
N ARG A 8 -17.20 12.82 -0.60
CA ARG A 8 -18.04 13.87 -1.23
C ARG A 8 -18.46 14.89 -0.17
N ARG A 9 -18.47 16.18 -0.53
CA ARG A 9 -18.96 17.23 0.37
C ARG A 9 -20.49 17.28 0.38
N CYS A 10 -21.08 17.36 1.56
CA CYS A 10 -22.51 17.58 1.71
C CYS A 10 -22.91 18.99 1.24
N TYR A 11 -23.98 19.10 0.46
CA TYR A 11 -24.50 20.39 0.00
C TYR A 11 -25.03 21.29 1.13
N LYS A 12 -25.48 20.69 2.25
CA LYS A 12 -26.05 21.41 3.40
C LYS A 12 -24.99 21.84 4.42
N CYS A 13 -24.24 20.90 4.98
CA CYS A 13 -23.27 21.19 6.05
C CYS A 13 -21.81 21.24 5.60
N ARG A 14 -21.52 20.99 4.32
CA ARG A 14 -20.16 20.96 3.72
C ARG A 14 -19.19 19.94 4.32
N THR A 15 -19.65 19.10 5.25
CA THR A 15 -18.88 17.98 5.80
C THR A 15 -18.54 16.96 4.70
N LEU A 16 -17.35 16.37 4.78
CA LEU A 16 -16.93 15.27 3.91
C LEU A 16 -17.62 13.97 4.35
N VAL A 17 -18.25 13.30 3.40
CA VAL A 17 -18.96 12.04 3.59
C VAL A 17 -18.30 10.98 2.73
N GLU A 18 -17.87 9.88 3.36
CA GLU A 18 -17.36 8.70 2.66
C GLU A 18 -18.52 7.87 2.12
N LEU A 19 -18.33 7.27 0.95
CA LEU A 19 -19.29 6.29 0.45
C LEU A 19 -19.08 4.96 1.18
N SER A 20 -19.98 4.62 2.11
CA SER A 20 -19.85 3.37 2.86
C SER A 20 -20.05 2.16 1.96
N GLN A 21 -21.17 1.98 1.23
CA GLN A 21 -21.26 0.94 0.18
C GLN A 21 -22.28 1.16 -0.97
N GLY A 22 -21.86 0.76 -2.18
CA GLY A 22 -22.67 0.19 -3.27
C GLY A 22 -23.63 1.11 -4.03
N CYS A 23 -24.40 1.93 -3.34
CA CYS A 23 -25.47 2.71 -3.96
C CYS A 23 -25.04 4.15 -4.23
N SER A 24 -25.59 4.77 -5.26
CA SER A 24 -25.37 6.20 -5.54
C SER A 24 -26.01 7.12 -4.50
N HIS A 25 -26.82 6.60 -3.56
CA HIS A 25 -27.47 7.34 -2.49
C HIS A 25 -26.59 7.42 -1.22
N ILE A 26 -26.35 8.64 -0.71
CA ILE A 26 -25.67 8.87 0.56
C ILE A 26 -26.45 9.77 1.51
N THR A 27 -26.38 9.43 2.80
CA THR A 27 -26.99 10.18 3.89
C THR A 27 -25.90 10.82 4.76
N CYS A 28 -25.90 12.15 4.83
CA CYS A 28 -24.99 12.88 5.71
C CYS A 28 -25.43 12.81 7.18
N ARG A 29 -24.49 13.04 8.11
CA ARG A 29 -24.77 13.24 9.55
C ARG A 29 -25.79 14.35 9.82
N CYS A 30 -25.88 15.36 8.94
CA CYS A 30 -26.90 16.41 9.02
C CYS A 30 -28.29 15.98 8.47
N LYS A 31 -28.48 14.68 8.20
CA LYS A 31 -29.70 14.05 7.62
C LYS A 31 -30.01 14.44 6.18
N ALA A 32 -29.12 15.15 5.50
CA ALA A 32 -29.28 15.46 4.08
C ALA A 32 -28.97 14.21 3.25
N GLN A 33 -29.89 13.86 2.34
CA GLN A 33 -29.78 12.75 1.40
C GLN A 33 -29.46 13.29 0.01
N PHE A 34 -28.42 12.77 -0.63
CA PHE A 34 -28.00 13.22 -1.96
C PHE A 34 -27.27 12.13 -2.73
N CYS A 35 -27.20 12.31 -4.04
CA CYS A 35 -26.45 11.42 -4.91
C CYS A 35 -24.95 11.62 -4.73
N TYR A 36 -24.21 10.57 -4.40
CA TYR A 36 -22.76 10.56 -4.30
C TYR A 36 -22.07 10.89 -5.62
N ILE A 37 -22.72 10.69 -6.77
CA ILE A 37 -22.10 10.87 -8.10
C ILE A 37 -22.22 12.31 -8.58
N CYS A 38 -23.44 12.85 -8.61
CA CYS A 38 -23.70 14.20 -9.11
C CYS A 38 -23.90 15.25 -8.01
N GLY A 39 -24.08 14.84 -6.75
CA GLY A 39 -24.34 15.75 -5.63
C GLY A 39 -25.77 16.31 -5.55
N ALA A 40 -26.67 15.85 -6.44
CA ALA A 40 -28.06 16.31 -6.45
C ALA A 40 -28.83 15.76 -5.24
N VAL A 41 -29.81 16.52 -4.77
CA VAL A 41 -30.72 16.10 -3.69
C VAL A 41 -31.42 14.80 -4.11
N TRP A 42 -31.44 13.83 -3.20
CA TRP A 42 -32.08 12.54 -3.45
C TRP A 42 -33.58 12.65 -3.28
N ASP A 43 -34.34 12.18 -4.27
CA ASP A 43 -35.79 12.09 -4.20
C ASP A 43 -36.21 10.65 -3.86
N PRO A 44 -37.07 10.40 -2.85
CA PRO A 44 -37.51 9.05 -2.50
C PRO A 44 -38.33 8.34 -3.58
N SER A 45 -38.99 9.09 -4.47
CA SER A 45 -39.88 8.58 -5.51
C SER A 45 -39.21 8.38 -6.85
N VAL A 46 -38.25 9.24 -7.20
CA VAL A 46 -37.52 9.19 -8.49
C VAL A 46 -36.06 8.73 -8.33
N GLY A 47 -35.50 8.83 -7.13
CA GLY A 47 -34.10 8.57 -6.86
C GLY A 47 -33.21 9.77 -7.20
N CYS A 48 -32.13 9.53 -7.93
CA CYS A 48 -31.26 10.61 -8.40
C CYS A 48 -31.91 11.36 -9.59
N PRO A 49 -32.09 12.69 -9.52
CA PRO A 49 -32.66 13.47 -10.63
C PRO A 49 -31.91 13.35 -11.96
N ASN A 50 -30.62 13.02 -11.90
CA ASN A 50 -29.76 12.85 -13.08
C ASN A 50 -29.64 11.38 -13.52
N TYR A 51 -30.48 10.48 -12.99
CA TYR A 51 -30.46 9.04 -13.27
C TYR A 51 -29.03 8.47 -13.29
N CYS A 52 -28.24 8.83 -12.27
CA CYS A 52 -26.86 8.37 -12.19
C CYS A 52 -26.84 6.86 -11.89
N ASN A 53 -26.60 6.06 -12.92
CA ASN A 53 -26.31 4.63 -12.82
C ASN A 53 -24.94 4.46 -12.16
N GLY A 54 -24.96 4.39 -10.84
CA GLY A 54 -23.76 4.53 -10.04
C GLY A 54 -23.09 3.26 -9.60
N GLU A 55 -23.84 2.16 -9.56
CA GLU A 55 -23.36 0.87 -9.08
C GLU A 55 -22.16 0.39 -9.89
N GLU A 56 -22.28 0.29 -11.21
CA GLU A 56 -21.20 -0.20 -12.08
C GLU A 56 -19.91 0.63 -11.97
N MET A 57 -20.02 1.96 -11.93
CA MET A 57 -18.84 2.83 -11.79
C MET A 57 -18.17 2.66 -10.42
N LEU A 58 -18.96 2.52 -9.35
CA LEU A 58 -18.47 2.36 -7.98
C LEU A 58 -17.86 0.97 -7.78
N GLU A 59 -18.47 -0.07 -8.34
CA GLU A 59 -17.93 -1.43 -8.37
C GLU A 59 -16.62 -1.49 -9.14
N ARG A 60 -16.54 -0.89 -10.33
CA ARG A 60 -15.27 -0.83 -11.08
C ARG A 60 -14.15 -0.20 -10.27
N ARG A 61 -14.40 0.93 -9.59
CA ARG A 61 -13.40 1.57 -8.72
C ARG A 61 -12.96 0.69 -7.56
N ARG A 62 -13.88 -0.08 -6.97
CA ARG A 62 -13.56 -1.03 -5.88
C ARG A 62 -12.65 -2.13 -6.39
N LEU A 63 -12.98 -2.71 -7.54
CA LEU A 63 -12.17 -3.76 -8.16
C LEU A 63 -10.78 -3.22 -8.54
N GLU A 64 -10.69 -2.02 -9.13
CA GLU A 64 -9.42 -1.36 -9.43
C GLU A 64 -8.57 -1.10 -8.17
N GLU A 65 -9.21 -0.69 -7.07
CA GLU A 65 -8.53 -0.47 -5.79
C GLU A 65 -8.07 -1.78 -5.13
N GLU A 66 -8.92 -2.81 -5.11
CA GLU A 66 -8.56 -4.13 -4.62
C GLU A 66 -7.43 -4.76 -5.44
N GLN A 67 -7.48 -4.61 -6.77
CA GLN A 67 -6.40 -5.06 -7.66
C GLN A 67 -5.08 -4.35 -7.37
N ARG A 68 -5.11 -3.02 -7.18
CA ARG A 68 -3.93 -2.25 -6.77
C ARG A 68 -3.35 -2.72 -5.44
N ILE A 69 -4.20 -2.93 -4.43
CA ILE A 69 -3.78 -3.40 -3.11
C ILE A 69 -3.16 -4.79 -3.24
N ALA A 70 -3.81 -5.71 -3.96
CA ALA A 70 -3.32 -7.06 -4.19
C ALA A 70 -1.98 -7.07 -4.96
N GLU A 71 -1.79 -6.19 -5.95
CA GLU A 71 -0.53 -6.05 -6.67
C GLU A 71 0.58 -5.50 -5.76
N GLU A 72 0.28 -4.50 -4.93
CA GLU A 72 1.22 -3.95 -3.96
C GLU A 72 1.62 -4.98 -2.90
N GLU A 73 0.67 -5.75 -2.37
CA GLU A 73 0.93 -6.84 -1.42
C GLU A 73 1.80 -7.94 -2.06
N LYS A 74 1.49 -8.36 -3.28
CA LYS A 74 2.33 -9.31 -4.03
C LYS A 74 3.74 -8.78 -4.24
N ALA A 75 3.89 -7.50 -4.58
CA ALA A 75 5.18 -6.86 -4.75
C ALA A 75 5.98 -6.77 -3.45
N LYS A 76 5.32 -6.52 -2.31
CA LYS A 76 5.94 -6.54 -0.98
C LYS A 76 6.44 -7.94 -0.62
N VAL A 77 5.58 -8.95 -0.77
CA VAL A 77 5.95 -10.34 -0.52
C VAL A 77 7.14 -10.76 -1.39
N ALA A 78 7.12 -10.46 -2.69
CA ALA A 78 8.23 -10.79 -3.59
C ALA A 78 9.55 -10.10 -3.19
N ARG A 79 9.49 -8.83 -2.73
CA ARG A 79 10.68 -8.11 -2.23
C ARG A 79 11.21 -8.73 -0.94
N GLU A 80 10.33 -9.06 0.00
CA GLU A 80 10.71 -9.72 1.25
C GLU A 80 11.32 -11.11 1.02
N GLU A 81 10.77 -11.88 0.07
CA GLU A 81 11.32 -13.17 -0.32
C GLU A 81 12.70 -13.03 -0.99
N ALA A 82 12.86 -12.05 -1.88
CA ALA A 82 14.16 -11.75 -2.48
C ALA A 82 15.21 -11.30 -1.45
N GLU A 83 14.83 -10.42 -0.51
CA GLU A 83 15.71 -9.99 0.58
C GLU A 83 16.11 -11.16 1.50
N LYS A 84 15.16 -12.03 1.85
CA LYS A 84 15.45 -13.24 2.63
C LYS A 84 16.38 -14.19 1.88
N ALA A 85 16.18 -14.36 0.57
CA ALA A 85 17.06 -15.18 -0.26
C ALA A 85 18.47 -14.60 -0.34
N GLU A 86 18.61 -13.29 -0.55
CA GLU A 86 19.89 -12.60 -0.55
C GLU A 86 20.59 -12.67 0.81
N ALA A 87 19.85 -12.45 1.90
CA ALA A 87 20.37 -12.56 3.26
C ALA A 87 20.83 -13.99 3.58
N ALA A 88 20.07 -15.00 3.13
CA ALA A 88 20.45 -16.41 3.27
C ALA A 88 21.71 -16.75 2.46
N GLU A 89 21.82 -16.25 1.23
CA GLU A 89 23.02 -16.41 0.40
C GLU A 89 24.24 -15.75 1.05
N ARG A 90 24.08 -14.51 1.54
CA ARG A 90 25.13 -13.78 2.24
C ARG A 90 25.57 -14.51 3.50
N ALA A 91 24.62 -14.98 4.32
CA ALA A 91 24.94 -15.78 5.51
C ALA A 91 25.66 -17.08 5.13
N ALA A 92 25.28 -17.74 4.03
CA ALA A 92 25.96 -18.93 3.53
C ALA A 92 27.38 -18.62 3.01
N ALA A 93 27.60 -17.47 2.36
CA ALA A 93 28.92 -17.02 1.92
C ALA A 93 29.83 -16.66 3.10
N GLU A 94 29.30 -15.97 4.10
CA GLU A 94 29.99 -15.66 5.35
C GLU A 94 30.34 -16.95 6.10
N GLU A 95 29.43 -17.91 6.17
CA GLU A 95 29.67 -19.22 6.80
C GLU A 95 30.73 -20.02 6.06
N ARG A 96 30.70 -20.05 4.73
CA ARG A 96 31.74 -20.69 3.90
C ARG A 96 33.10 -20.10 4.21
N THR A 97 33.20 -18.78 4.22
CA THR A 97 34.46 -18.07 4.54
C THR A 97 34.90 -18.36 5.97
N ARG A 98 33.96 -18.37 6.93
CA ARG A 98 34.22 -18.66 8.35
C ARG A 98 34.71 -20.09 8.56
N ARG A 99 34.23 -21.06 7.78
CA ARG A 99 34.67 -22.47 7.85
C ARG A 99 35.98 -22.74 7.12
N ASP A 100 36.44 -21.82 6.28
CA ASP A 100 37.70 -21.99 5.56
C ASP A 100 38.89 -21.68 6.47
N ASN A 101 39.52 -22.74 6.96
CA ASN A 101 40.68 -22.64 7.84
C ASN A 101 41.89 -21.98 7.19
N THR A 102 42.05 -22.10 5.86
CA THR A 102 43.20 -21.52 5.14
C THR A 102 43.07 -20.00 5.06
N LEU A 103 41.88 -19.50 4.69
CA LEU A 103 41.58 -18.08 4.66
C LEU A 103 41.66 -17.45 6.05
N ASN A 104 41.13 -18.15 7.07
CA ASN A 104 41.20 -17.69 8.45
C ASN A 104 42.64 -17.59 8.96
N ALA A 105 43.48 -18.59 8.68
CA ALA A 105 44.89 -18.58 9.08
C ALA A 105 45.66 -17.43 8.41
N LEU A 106 45.44 -17.20 7.11
CA LEU A 106 46.01 -16.06 6.38
C LEU A 106 45.57 -14.72 6.97
N ARG A 107 44.27 -14.58 7.28
CA ARG A 107 43.71 -13.37 7.91
C ARG A 107 44.33 -13.10 9.28
N ALA A 108 44.48 -14.12 10.11
CA ALA A 108 45.11 -14.00 11.43
C ALA A 108 46.58 -13.56 11.32
N ARG A 109 47.32 -14.11 10.35
CA ARG A 109 48.70 -13.72 10.08
C ARG A 109 48.81 -12.24 9.69
N GLN A 110 47.96 -11.77 8.78
CA GLN A 110 47.96 -10.35 8.37
C GLN A 110 47.61 -9.41 9.52
N ILE A 111 46.66 -9.78 10.38
CA ILE A 111 46.31 -9.00 11.57
C ILE A 111 47.51 -8.90 12.52
N ASN A 112 48.19 -10.00 12.79
CA ASN A 112 49.38 -10.01 13.63
C ASN A 112 50.51 -9.14 13.04
N GLU A 113 50.73 -9.21 11.72
CA GLU A 113 51.72 -8.37 11.04
C GLU A 113 51.34 -6.89 11.15
N ARG A 114 50.08 -6.52 10.89
CA ARG A 114 49.58 -5.14 11.05
C ARG A 114 49.74 -4.63 12.48
N ASP A 115 49.30 -5.40 13.47
CA ASP A 115 49.34 -4.99 14.87
C ASP A 115 50.78 -4.86 15.37
N ARG A 116 51.71 -5.67 14.83
CA ARG A 116 53.14 -5.50 15.05
C ARG A 116 53.63 -4.16 14.51
N PHE A 117 53.20 -3.75 13.31
CA PHE A 117 53.57 -2.45 12.73
C PHE A 117 52.96 -1.25 13.47
N LEU A 118 51.75 -1.39 14.02
CA LEU A 118 51.05 -0.33 14.75
C LEU A 118 51.52 -0.14 16.21
N ARG A 119 52.35 -1.05 16.73
CA ARG A 119 52.90 -0.98 18.09
C ARG A 119 54.24 -0.25 18.20
N PHE A 120 54.75 0.28 17.08
CA PHE A 120 55.91 1.18 17.00
C PHE A 120 55.44 2.55 16.49
#